data_AF-A0A821CIN4-F1
#
_entry.id   AF-A0A821CIN4-F1
#
_cell.length_a   1.000
_cell.length_b   1.000
_cell.length_c   1.000
_cell.angle_alpha   90.00
_cell.angle_beta   90.00
_cell.angle_gamma   90.00
#
_symmetry.space_group_name_H-M   'P 1'
#
loop_
_entity.id
_entity.type
_entity.pdbx_description
1 polymer ?
#
loop_
_entity_poly.entity_id
_entity_poly.type
_entity_poly.pdbx_seq_one_letter_code
_entity_poly.pdbx_strand_id
1 'polypeptide(L)'
;GWAGHNEVYMNGKCSKNVNGYTSDYSKGDVIELILDCDHHLIRMTNIRSTKSYEINVDLKDCPFSWMLPLNIFHHETRIRANPLNVSRKQ
;
A
#
# COMPACT_ATOMS: atom_id res chain seq x y z
N GLY A 1 4.94 4.31 5.96
CA GLY A 1 4.55 4.47 4.55
C GLY A 1 5.15 3.33 3.76
N TRP A 2 4.93 3.30 2.45
CA TRP A 2 5.36 2.21 1.59
C TRP A 2 6.67 2.55 0.88
N ALA A 3 7.31 1.52 0.33
CA ALA A 3 8.65 1.58 -0.22
C ALA A 3 8.66 1.10 -1.68
N GLY A 4 9.61 1.57 -2.49
CA GLY A 4 9.77 1.23 -3.91
C GLY A 4 11.10 1.76 -4.44
N HIS A 5 11.71 1.12 -5.43
CA HIS A 5 13.02 1.52 -5.99
C HIS A 5 14.18 1.62 -4.97
N ASN A 6 14.16 0.75 -3.95
CA ASN A 6 15.09 0.78 -2.80
C ASN A 6 14.96 2.04 -1.93
N GLU A 7 13.84 2.75 -2.06
CA GLU A 7 13.49 3.92 -1.27
C GLU A 7 12.31 3.60 -0.34
N VAL A 8 12.34 4.11 0.89
CA VAL A 8 11.30 3.93 1.89
C VAL A 8 10.73 5.30 2.25
N TYR A 9 9.40 5.44 2.21
CA TYR A 9 8.72 6.65 2.65
C TYR A 9 8.13 6.48 4.05
N MET A 10 8.67 7.21 5.03
CA MET A 10 8.19 7.24 6.41
C MET A 10 7.88 8.68 6.82
N ASN A 11 6.67 8.93 7.33
CA ASN A 11 6.21 10.25 7.75
C ASN A 11 6.44 11.34 6.68
N GLY A 12 6.15 11.02 5.42
CA GLY A 12 6.35 11.92 4.28
C GLY A 12 7.81 12.13 3.87
N LYS A 13 8.79 11.54 4.54
CA LYS A 13 10.22 11.62 4.21
C LYS A 13 10.66 10.38 3.43
N CYS A 14 11.35 10.60 2.32
CA CYS A 14 12.02 9.55 1.55
C CYS A 14 13.38 9.23 2.18
N SER A 15 13.72 7.95 2.29
CA SER A 15 15.03 7.47 2.72
C SER A 15 15.51 6.34 1.82
N LYS A 16 16.76 6.42 1.37
CA LYS A 16 17.42 5.40 0.54
C LYS A 16 18.14 4.38 1.42
N ASN A 17 18.19 3.11 1.00
CA ASN A 17 18.95 2.04 1.67
C ASN A 17 18.63 1.83 3.16
N VAL A 18 17.38 2.09 3.58
CA VAL A 18 16.96 1.87 4.98
C VAL A 18 17.11 0.38 5.31
N ASN A 19 18.01 0.05 6.25
CA ASN A 19 18.26 -1.32 6.73
C ASN A 19 18.51 -2.35 5.62
N GLY A 20 19.17 -1.97 4.52
CA GLY A 20 19.42 -2.86 3.38
C GLY A 20 18.16 -3.20 2.58
N TYR A 21 17.09 -2.41 2.70
CA TYR A 21 15.86 -2.59 1.95
C TYR A 21 16.14 -2.69 0.46
N THR A 22 15.75 -3.82 -0.12
CA THR A 22 15.76 -4.05 -1.56
C THR A 22 14.32 -4.21 -2.02
N SER A 23 13.93 -3.34 -2.94
CA SER A 23 12.64 -3.35 -3.61
C SER A 23 12.48 -4.63 -4.42
N ASP A 24 11.41 -5.38 -4.14
CA ASP A 24 10.99 -6.52 -4.95
C ASP A 24 10.13 -6.12 -6.15
N TYR A 25 9.77 -4.83 -6.26
CA TYR A 25 9.05 -4.27 -7.39
C TYR A 25 9.85 -4.32 -8.68
N SER A 26 9.18 -4.70 -9.76
CA SER A 26 9.66 -4.67 -11.13
C SER A 26 8.72 -3.87 -12.01
N LYS A 27 9.24 -3.34 -13.13
CA LYS A 27 8.42 -2.63 -14.11
C LYS A 27 7.31 -3.56 -14.63
N GLY A 28 6.07 -3.08 -14.62
CA GLY A 28 4.90 -3.84 -15.05
C GLY A 28 4.22 -4.65 -13.94
N ASP A 29 4.73 -4.61 -12.71
CA ASP A 29 4.07 -5.26 -11.58
C ASP A 29 2.69 -4.66 -11.31
N VAL A 30 1.74 -5.54 -11.00
CA VAL A 30 0.42 -5.17 -10.51
C VAL A 30 0.43 -5.27 -9.00
N ILE A 31 0.13 -4.15 -8.34
CA ILE A 31 0.04 -4.08 -6.88
C ILE A 31 -1.44 -3.97 -6.49
N GLU A 32 -1.86 -4.84 -5.59
CA GLU A 32 -3.17 -4.78 -4.95
C GLU A 32 -3.03 -4.10 -3.60
N LEU A 33 -3.91 -3.14 -3.31
CA LEU A 33 -3.99 -2.46 -2.01
C LEU A 33 -5.37 -2.72 -1.43
N ILE A 34 -5.42 -3.30 -0.24
CA ILE A 34 -6.63 -3.59 0.52
C ILE A 34 -6.64 -2.69 1.76
N LEU A 35 -7.71 -1.92 1.91
CA LEU A 35 -8.03 -1.17 3.13
C LEU A 35 -9.07 -1.99 3.89
N ASP A 36 -8.64 -2.68 4.94
CA ASP A 36 -9.51 -3.49 5.77
C ASP A 36 -9.88 -2.70 7.04
N CYS A 37 -11.05 -2.08 6.98
CA CYS A 37 -11.56 -1.27 8.07
C CYS A 37 -12.06 -2.09 9.26
N ASP A 38 -12.38 -3.38 9.08
CA ASP A 38 -12.89 -4.22 10.17
C ASP A 38 -11.73 -4.72 11.05
N HIS A 39 -10.60 -5.05 10.42
CA HIS A 39 -9.39 -5.50 11.09
C HIS A 39 -8.37 -4.35 11.31
N HIS A 40 -8.74 -3.12 10.96
CA HIS A 40 -7.91 -1.91 11.05
C HIS A 40 -6.50 -2.10 10.44
N LEU A 41 -6.41 -2.57 9.20
CA LEU A 41 -5.14 -2.77 8.54
C LEU A 41 -5.16 -2.30 7.07
N ILE A 42 -3.98 -1.95 6.57
CA ILE A 42 -3.72 -1.75 5.16
C ILE A 42 -2.81 -2.87 4.71
N ARG A 43 -3.26 -3.68 3.74
CA ARG A 43 -2.46 -4.72 3.10
C ARG A 43 -2.12 -4.30 1.69
N MET A 44 -0.86 -4.49 1.31
CA MET A 44 -0.37 -4.29 -0.03
C MET A 44 0.26 -5.59 -0.53
N THR A 45 -0.15 -6.07 -1.70
CA THR A 45 0.32 -7.33 -2.27
C THR A 45 0.85 -7.09 -3.68
N ASN A 46 2.08 -7.52 -3.94
CA ASN A 46 2.59 -7.60 -5.30
C ASN A 46 2.12 -8.92 -5.92
N ILE A 47 1.29 -8.84 -6.97
CA ILE A 47 0.65 -10.02 -7.55
C ILE A 47 1.69 -10.97 -8.17
N ARG A 48 2.78 -10.45 -8.74
CA ARG A 48 3.82 -11.27 -9.37
C ARG A 48 4.65 -12.02 -8.32
N SER A 49 5.14 -11.31 -7.29
CA SER A 49 6.02 -11.92 -6.28
C SER A 49 5.25 -12.64 -5.17
N THR A 50 3.93 -12.47 -5.12
CA THR A 50 2.99 -12.88 -4.06
C THR A 50 3.34 -12.37 -2.67
N LYS A 51 4.35 -11.48 -2.56
CA LYS A 51 4.73 -10.85 -1.30
C LYS A 51 3.66 -9.86 -0.89
N SER A 52 3.27 -9.97 0.38
CA SER A 52 2.30 -9.10 1.02
C SER A 52 2.94 -8.39 2.19
N TYR A 53 2.58 -7.12 2.34
CA TYR A 53 3.04 -6.25 3.41
C TYR A 53 1.82 -5.64 4.09
N GLU A 54 1.84 -5.62 5.42
CA GLU A 54 0.71 -5.15 6.22
C GLU A 54 1.15 -4.02 7.16
N ILE A 55 0.29 -3.01 7.29
CA ILE A 55 0.41 -1.95 8.27
C ILE A 55 -0.86 -1.95 9.11
N ASN A 56 -0.72 -2.20 10.41
CA ASN A 56 -1.80 -2.00 11.36
C ASN A 56 -2.07 -0.49 11.50
N VAL A 57 -3.35 -0.14 11.54
CA VAL A 57 -3.81 1.24 11.64
C VAL A 57 -4.49 1.41 13.00
N ASP A 58 -3.98 2.33 13.81
CA ASP A 58 -4.73 2.76 14.99
C ASP A 58 -5.71 3.86 14.59
N LEU A 59 -7.00 3.56 14.65
CA LEU A 59 -8.05 4.54 14.34
C LEU A 59 -8.19 5.64 15.40
N LYS A 60 -7.63 5.47 16.60
CA LYS A 60 -7.64 6.52 17.64
C LYS A 60 -6.67 7.65 17.31
N ASP A 61 -5.48 7.30 16.83
CA ASP A 61 -4.45 8.25 16.42
C ASP A 61 -4.65 8.73 14.97
N CYS A 62 -5.43 7.99 14.17
CA CYS A 62 -5.77 8.32 12.80
C CYS A 62 -7.30 8.40 12.61
N PRO A 63 -7.97 9.44 13.13
CA PRO A 63 -9.37 9.68 12.83
C PRO A 63 -9.48 10.11 11.36
N PHE A 64 -9.73 9.15 10.47
CA PHE A 64 -9.63 9.36 9.02
C PHE A 64 -10.51 10.50 8.49
N SER A 65 -9.88 11.46 7.82
CA SER A 65 -10.33 11.88 6.48
C SER A 65 -9.49 11.10 5.47
N TRP A 66 -10.14 10.22 4.72
CA TRP A 66 -9.59 9.23 3.79
C TRP A 66 -8.97 9.84 2.52
N MET A 67 -8.01 10.75 2.70
CA MET A 67 -7.09 11.11 1.62
C MET A 67 -5.88 10.20 1.70
N LEU A 68 -5.82 9.22 0.79
CA LEU A 68 -4.62 8.43 0.55
C LEU A 68 -3.74 9.21 -0.45
N PRO A 69 -2.63 9.84 -0.04
CA PRO A 69 -1.73 10.48 -0.98
C PRO A 69 -1.01 9.40 -1.80
N LEU A 70 -1.51 9.17 -3.02
CA LEU A 70 -0.89 8.27 -3.99
C LEU A 70 0.06 9.08 -4.87
N ASN A 71 1.35 8.91 -4.66
CA ASN A 71 2.36 9.45 -5.56
C ASN A 71 2.64 8.44 -6.67
N ILE A 72 2.21 8.77 -7.88
CA ILE A 72 2.38 7.95 -9.08
C ILE A 72 3.64 8.41 -9.80
N PHE A 73 4.70 7.62 -9.77
CA PHE A 73 5.99 7.99 -10.35
C PHE A 73 6.21 7.50 -11.78
N HIS A 74 5.34 6.62 -12.31
CA HIS A 74 5.51 6.01 -13.63
C HIS A 74 4.35 6.31 -14.58
N HIS A 75 4.68 6.63 -15.83
CA HIS A 75 3.74 7.03 -16.90
C HIS A 75 2.78 5.92 -17.35
N GLU A 76 3.05 4.66 -16.98
CA GLU A 76 2.20 3.50 -17.31
C GLU A 76 1.37 3.01 -16.12
N THR A 77 1.40 3.72 -14.99
CA THR A 77 0.69 3.29 -13.78
C THR A 77 -0.82 3.39 -13.99
N ARG A 78 -1.54 2.30 -13.72
CA ARG A 78 -3.01 2.26 -13.74
C ARG A 78 -3.50 1.99 -12.34
N ILE A 79 -4.36 2.86 -11.82
CA ILE A 79 -5.04 2.66 -10.55
C ILE A 79 -6.44 2.14 -10.83
N ARG A 80 -6.83 1.07 -10.14
CA ARG A 80 -8.21 0.57 -10.14
C ARG A 80 -8.69 0.49 -8.70
N ALA A 81 -9.77 1.19 -8.38
CA ALA A 81 -10.47 1.02 -7.13
C ALA A 81 -11.47 -0.13 -7.29
N ASN A 82 -11.26 -1.22 -6.55
CA ASN A 82 -12.21 -2.33 -6.50
C ASN A 82 -13.03 -2.18 -5.22
N PRO A 83 -14.34 -1.89 -5.30
CA PRO A 83 -15.19 -1.99 -4.12
C PRO A 83 -15.16 -3.45 -3.65
N LEU A 84 -14.85 -3.68 -2.38
CA LEU A 84 -15.04 -4.99 -1.77
C LEU A 84 -16.54 -5.31 -1.85
N ASN A 85 -16.91 -6.33 -2.62
CA ASN A 85 -18.27 -6.89 -2.59
C ASN A 85 -18.46 -7.57 -1.24
N VAL A 86 -18.87 -6.80 -0.24
CA VAL A 86 -19.30 -7.34 1.04
C VAL A 86 -20.67 -7.96 0.81
N SER A 87 -20.71 -9.27 0.59
CA SER A 87 -21.95 -10.04 0.65
C SER A 87 -22.47 -9.96 2.07
N ARG A 88 -23.43 -9.05 2.31
CA ARG A 88 -24.20 -9.01 3.56
C ARG A 88 -24.88 -10.36 3.72
N LYS A 89 -24.40 -11.19 4.66
CA LYS A 89 -25.20 -12.30 5.16
C LYS A 89 -26.40 -11.69 5.87
N GLN A 90 -27.59 -11.95 5.32
CA GLN A 90 -28.89 -11.70 5.97
C GLN A 90 -29.07 -12.61 7.17
#